data_AF-A0A7Y2I1J2-F1
#
_entry.id   AF-A0A7Y2I1J2-F1
#
_cell.length_a   1.000
_cell.length_b   1.000
_cell.length_c   1.000
_cell.angle_alpha   90.00
_cell.angle_beta   90.00
_cell.angle_gamma   90.00
#
_symmetry.space_group_name_H-M   'P 1'
#
loop_
_entity.id
_entity.type
_entity.pdbx_description
1 polymer ?
#
loop_
_entity_poly.entity_id
_entity_poly.type
_entity_poly.pdbx_seq_one_letter_code
_entity_poly.pdbx_strand_id
1 'polypeptide(L)'
;MNVYQSNPDMLPDSAFTPATLDHLVVGNRGRMLDQRRTPVTIVGVVETTGFVVLRIDDFEDRDATWSIPFEEIDRYQFALDAQRVDDATRRRLAATVTRLNHPLCVPADGAQRALTEKRVAGEEKRAAAWLATASRFIADSRPLPDPDTRRGDPVLGADLLRYLATRGLDDMEEAFATQYVSAPHSGELVKGHRIVIAELGFVGYEGKMIRDPGLFNGPWSRERRAEHVCARLGFIRALFGRLGRSTLAVYRGLSIEGDIEPRRRDTFVSTTLARAVAESHFDCGRPGSTRMLLGFTVPVSRVFMTFFETPALSRQFLEAEAVLFDDAEMPVL
;
A
#
# COMPACT_ATOMS: atom_id res chain seq x y z
N MET A 1 -11.27 17.35 -12.92
CA MET A 1 -9.81 17.55 -13.04
C MET A 1 -9.17 16.19 -12.79
N ASN A 2 -8.32 15.67 -13.69
CA ASN A 2 -7.74 14.35 -13.51
C ASN A 2 -6.78 14.37 -12.30
N VAL A 3 -6.92 13.41 -11.39
CA VAL A 3 -6.05 13.31 -10.18
C VAL A 3 -4.65 12.83 -10.57
N TYR A 4 -4.56 12.01 -11.63
CA TYR A 4 -3.33 11.38 -12.08
C TYR A 4 -2.76 11.99 -13.35
N GLN A 5 -1.44 11.86 -13.49
CA GLN A 5 -0.70 12.11 -14.72
C GLN A 5 -1.10 11.08 -15.80
N SER A 6 -1.02 11.52 -17.06
CA SER A 6 -1.32 10.70 -18.25
C SER A 6 -0.19 10.86 -19.28
N ASN A 7 0.11 9.80 -20.03
CA ASN A 7 1.14 9.82 -21.06
C ASN A 7 0.47 10.04 -22.43
N PRO A 8 0.62 11.23 -23.06
CA PRO A 8 0.01 11.52 -24.35
C PRO A 8 0.66 10.76 -25.51
N ASP A 9 1.89 10.28 -25.34
CA ASP A 9 2.69 9.57 -26.34
C ASP A 9 2.58 8.04 -26.19
N MET A 10 1.52 7.57 -25.55
CA MET A 10 1.28 6.15 -25.30
C MET A 10 1.15 5.36 -26.62
N LEU A 11 2.08 4.44 -26.84
CA LEU A 11 2.06 3.53 -28.00
C LEU A 11 0.91 2.50 -27.90
N PRO A 12 0.41 1.99 -29.05
CA PRO A 12 -0.64 0.97 -29.05
C PRO A 12 -0.14 -0.40 -28.57
N ASP A 13 -1.05 -1.28 -28.14
CA ASP A 13 -0.74 -2.66 -27.70
C ASP A 13 -0.05 -3.51 -28.77
N SER A 14 -0.22 -3.18 -30.06
CA SER A 14 0.49 -3.83 -31.18
C SER A 14 1.99 -3.53 -31.23
N ALA A 15 2.48 -2.53 -30.48
CA ALA A 15 3.91 -2.21 -30.39
C ALA A 15 4.64 -3.05 -29.33
N PHE A 16 3.96 -3.98 -28.67
CA PHE A 16 4.50 -4.78 -27.58
C PHE A 16 4.11 -6.26 -27.72
N THR A 17 4.84 -7.11 -27.01
CA THR A 17 4.54 -8.53 -26.84
C THR A 17 4.19 -8.81 -25.38
N PRO A 18 3.22 -9.72 -25.10
CA PRO A 18 3.00 -10.19 -23.73
C PRO A 18 4.30 -10.69 -23.11
N ALA A 19 4.55 -10.26 -21.88
CA ALA A 19 5.75 -10.62 -21.17
C ALA A 19 5.69 -12.06 -20.66
N THR A 20 6.86 -12.68 -20.57
CA THR A 20 7.07 -14.05 -20.10
C THR A 20 8.38 -14.10 -19.34
N LEU A 21 8.69 -15.23 -18.69
CA LEU A 21 10.00 -15.44 -18.06
C LEU A 21 11.18 -15.25 -19.03
N ASP A 22 10.96 -15.42 -20.34
CA ASP A 22 11.99 -15.21 -21.36
C ASP A 22 12.49 -13.77 -21.40
N HIS A 23 11.63 -12.81 -21.02
CA HIS A 23 11.91 -11.38 -21.10
C HIS A 23 12.59 -10.82 -19.84
N LEU A 24 12.93 -11.65 -18.86
CA LEU A 24 13.59 -11.22 -17.61
C LEU A 24 15.08 -10.91 -17.86
N VAL A 25 15.35 -9.87 -18.65
CA VAL A 25 16.68 -9.38 -19.02
C VAL A 25 16.80 -7.92 -18.61
N VAL A 26 17.89 -7.57 -17.91
CA VAL A 26 18.18 -6.18 -17.52
C VAL A 26 18.30 -5.31 -18.76
N GLY A 27 17.63 -4.15 -18.75
CA GLY A 27 17.57 -3.20 -19.85
C GLY A 27 16.31 -3.34 -20.73
N ASN A 28 15.56 -4.45 -20.62
CA ASN A 28 14.30 -4.58 -21.33
C ASN A 28 13.30 -3.51 -20.89
N ARG A 29 12.68 -2.86 -21.87
CA ARG A 29 11.67 -1.80 -21.69
C ARG A 29 10.30 -2.31 -22.05
N GLY A 30 9.32 -1.94 -21.24
CA GLY A 30 7.96 -2.42 -21.36
C GLY A 30 6.99 -1.50 -20.63
N ARG A 31 5.85 -2.07 -20.28
CA ARG A 31 4.80 -1.38 -19.53
C ARG A 31 3.89 -2.35 -18.81
N MET A 32 3.25 -1.88 -17.76
CA MET A 32 2.22 -2.61 -17.04
C MET A 32 0.91 -2.64 -17.85
N LEU A 33 0.11 -3.68 -17.66
CA LEU A 33 -1.25 -3.83 -18.20
C LEU A 33 -2.30 -3.12 -17.33
N ASP A 34 -1.95 -1.97 -16.74
CA ASP A 34 -2.89 -1.09 -16.02
C ASP A 34 -3.57 -0.10 -16.97
N GLN A 35 -4.52 0.69 -16.47
CA GLN A 35 -5.26 1.66 -17.28
C GLN A 35 -4.36 2.72 -17.92
N ARG A 36 -3.28 3.11 -17.23
CA ARG A 36 -2.32 4.14 -17.69
C ARG A 36 -1.20 3.59 -18.57
N ARG A 37 -1.09 2.26 -18.68
CA ARG A 37 0.02 1.55 -19.32
C ARG A 37 1.37 2.04 -18.81
N THR A 38 1.55 1.98 -17.48
CA THR A 38 2.72 2.51 -16.75
C THR A 38 4.04 1.98 -17.35
N PRO A 39 4.88 2.85 -17.95
CA PRO A 39 6.14 2.46 -18.55
C PRO A 39 7.16 1.97 -17.52
N VAL A 40 7.87 0.88 -17.85
CA VAL A 40 8.85 0.26 -16.96
C VAL A 40 10.12 -0.19 -17.68
N THR A 41 11.23 -0.22 -16.95
CA THR A 41 12.50 -0.82 -17.38
C THR A 41 12.96 -1.86 -16.37
N ILE A 42 13.36 -3.07 -16.82
CA ILE A 42 14.01 -4.04 -15.92
C ILE A 42 15.40 -3.53 -15.55
N VAL A 43 15.65 -3.31 -14.26
CA VAL A 43 16.94 -2.86 -13.73
C VAL A 43 17.65 -3.92 -12.89
N GLY A 44 16.97 -5.02 -12.55
CA GLY A 44 17.58 -6.13 -11.81
C GLY A 44 16.77 -7.42 -11.90
N VAL A 45 17.46 -8.55 -11.75
CA VAL A 45 16.87 -9.89 -11.66
C VAL A 45 17.56 -10.62 -10.51
N VAL A 46 16.79 -10.96 -9.48
CA VAL A 46 17.29 -11.58 -8.25
C VAL A 46 16.78 -13.02 -8.17
N GLU A 47 17.55 -13.96 -8.74
CA GLU A 47 17.14 -15.38 -8.83
C GLU A 47 16.94 -16.04 -7.45
N THR A 48 17.67 -15.63 -6.41
CA THR A 48 17.58 -16.25 -5.08
C THR A 48 16.20 -16.11 -4.45
N THR A 49 15.62 -14.91 -4.56
CA THR A 49 14.29 -14.52 -4.05
C THR A 49 13.21 -14.52 -5.13
N GLY A 50 13.59 -14.74 -6.39
CA GLY A 50 12.67 -14.82 -7.52
C GLY A 50 11.98 -13.49 -7.83
N PHE A 51 12.67 -12.37 -7.62
CA PHE A 51 12.17 -11.02 -7.92
C PHE A 51 12.81 -10.45 -9.17
N VAL A 52 12.00 -9.80 -10.01
CA VAL A 52 12.49 -8.85 -11.01
C VAL A 52 12.28 -7.43 -10.46
N VAL A 53 13.30 -6.60 -10.60
CA VAL A 53 13.30 -5.20 -10.18
C VAL A 53 13.05 -4.34 -11.40
N LEU A 54 11.94 -3.62 -11.37
CA LEU A 54 11.48 -2.69 -12.40
C LEU A 54 11.72 -1.27 -11.91
N ARG A 55 12.24 -0.39 -12.77
CA ARG A 55 12.15 1.06 -12.57
C ARG A 55 10.92 1.57 -13.30
N ILE A 56 10.18 2.46 -12.65
CA ILE A 56 9.08 3.21 -13.26
C ILE A 56 9.65 4.40 -14.03
N ASP A 57 9.38 4.48 -15.33
CA ASP A 57 10.01 5.49 -16.19
C ASP A 57 9.15 6.77 -16.32
N ASP A 58 7.91 6.78 -15.81
CA ASP A 58 6.97 7.89 -15.96
C ASP A 58 6.00 8.06 -14.78
N PHE A 59 5.19 9.13 -14.81
CA PHE A 59 4.17 9.45 -13.80
C PHE A 59 4.69 9.89 -12.42
N GLU A 60 3.84 9.81 -11.39
CA GLU A 60 4.14 10.27 -10.04
C GLU A 60 5.28 9.49 -9.37
N ASP A 61 5.47 8.23 -9.76
CA ASP A 61 6.51 7.33 -9.25
C ASP A 61 7.74 7.24 -10.16
N ARG A 62 7.97 8.21 -11.05
CA ARG A 62 9.17 8.18 -11.90
C ARG A 62 10.43 7.95 -11.06
N ASP A 63 11.29 7.06 -11.54
CA ASP A 63 12.52 6.57 -10.90
C ASP A 63 12.33 5.67 -9.67
N ALA A 64 11.09 5.42 -9.22
CA ALA A 64 10.82 4.42 -8.20
C ALA A 64 11.18 3.01 -8.69
N THR A 65 11.65 2.17 -7.77
CA THR A 65 11.97 0.76 -8.06
C THR A 65 10.96 -0.16 -7.43
N TRP A 66 10.31 -0.99 -8.24
CA TRP A 66 9.35 -1.99 -7.81
C TRP A 66 9.91 -3.39 -8.01
N SER A 67 9.87 -4.22 -6.97
CA SER A 67 10.25 -5.62 -7.04
C SER A 67 9.00 -6.48 -7.18
N ILE A 68 8.83 -7.21 -8.27
CA ILE A 68 7.69 -8.11 -8.46
C ILE A 68 8.14 -9.56 -8.59
N PRO A 69 7.35 -10.53 -8.12
CA PRO A 69 7.64 -11.95 -8.35
C PRO A 69 7.75 -12.26 -9.84
N PHE A 70 8.66 -13.18 -10.21
CA PHE A 70 8.82 -13.62 -11.60
C PHE A 70 7.51 -14.07 -12.26
N GLU A 71 6.64 -14.76 -11.53
CA GLU A 71 5.36 -15.24 -12.06
C GLU A 71 4.33 -14.13 -12.32
N GLU A 72 4.53 -12.92 -11.78
CA GLU A 72 3.64 -11.77 -12.02
C GLU A 72 4.08 -10.93 -13.23
N ILE A 73 5.11 -11.37 -13.96
CA ILE A 73 5.56 -10.69 -15.17
C ILE A 73 4.50 -10.71 -16.27
N ASP A 74 3.54 -11.64 -16.22
CA ASP A 74 2.42 -11.73 -17.15
C ASP A 74 1.49 -10.51 -17.14
N ARG A 75 1.57 -9.67 -16.11
CA ARG A 75 0.90 -8.37 -16.01
C ARG A 75 1.57 -7.26 -16.83
N TYR A 76 2.59 -7.59 -17.61
CA TYR A 76 3.39 -6.64 -18.36
C TYR A 76 3.46 -7.01 -19.84
N GLN A 77 3.84 -6.03 -20.65
CA GLN A 77 4.23 -6.22 -22.04
C GLN A 77 5.61 -5.60 -22.24
N PHE A 78 6.45 -6.23 -23.06
CA PHE A 78 7.77 -5.70 -23.43
C PHE A 78 7.79 -5.31 -24.91
N ALA A 79 8.70 -4.40 -25.27
CA ALA A 79 8.88 -3.99 -26.65
C ALA A 79 9.18 -5.20 -27.57
N LEU A 80 8.83 -5.11 -28.85
CA LEU A 80 8.98 -6.22 -29.81
C LEU A 80 10.44 -6.65 -29.99
N ASP A 81 11.39 -5.73 -29.78
CA ASP A 81 12.83 -5.94 -29.84
C ASP A 81 13.45 -6.31 -28.48
N ALA A 82 12.63 -6.58 -27.46
CA ALA A 82 13.10 -6.97 -26.14
C ALA A 82 13.98 -8.23 -26.20
N GLN A 83 15.07 -8.19 -25.45
CA GLN A 83 16.01 -9.30 -25.35
C GLN A 83 15.38 -10.49 -24.64
N ARG A 84 15.87 -11.68 -24.94
CA ARG A 84 15.42 -12.93 -24.33
C ARG A 84 16.56 -13.65 -23.66
N VAL A 85 16.29 -14.25 -22.50
CA VAL A 85 17.24 -15.17 -21.86
C VAL A 85 17.38 -16.46 -22.66
N ASP A 86 18.47 -17.19 -22.45
CA ASP A 86 18.65 -18.52 -23.02
C ASP A 86 17.79 -19.58 -22.32
N ASP A 87 17.66 -20.76 -22.95
CA ASP A 87 16.85 -21.87 -22.41
C ASP A 87 17.31 -22.35 -21.04
N ALA A 88 18.62 -22.32 -20.79
CA ALA A 88 19.18 -22.74 -19.51
C ALA A 88 18.74 -21.80 -18.38
N THR A 89 18.79 -20.49 -18.63
CA THR A 89 18.34 -19.45 -17.70
C THR A 89 16.84 -19.49 -17.53
N ARG A 90 16.06 -19.61 -18.61
CA ARG A 90 14.60 -19.80 -18.55
C ARG A 90 14.23 -20.97 -17.63
N ARG A 91 14.92 -22.11 -17.72
CA ARG A 91 14.69 -23.26 -16.83
C ARG A 91 14.99 -22.95 -15.36
N ARG A 92 16.06 -22.20 -15.05
CA ARG A 92 16.37 -21.77 -13.67
C ARG A 92 15.33 -20.81 -13.11
N LEU A 93 14.87 -19.85 -13.91
CA LEU A 93 13.80 -18.92 -13.53
C LEU A 93 12.50 -19.68 -13.23
N ALA A 94 12.12 -20.62 -14.11
CA ALA A 94 10.94 -21.45 -13.90
C ALA A 94 11.05 -22.32 -12.63
N ALA A 95 12.21 -22.96 -12.39
CA ALA A 95 12.45 -23.74 -11.17
C ALA A 95 12.35 -22.87 -9.90
N THR A 96 12.81 -21.61 -9.98
CA THR A 96 12.67 -20.63 -8.89
C THR A 96 11.20 -20.31 -8.60
N VAL A 97 10.39 -20.09 -9.64
CA VAL A 97 8.94 -19.88 -9.48
C VAL A 97 8.30 -21.10 -8.80
N THR A 98 8.58 -22.32 -9.26
CA THR A 98 8.03 -23.54 -8.67
C THR A 98 8.36 -23.68 -7.17
N ARG A 99 9.56 -23.26 -6.77
CA ARG A 99 10.04 -23.33 -5.39
C ARG A 99 9.45 -22.26 -4.46
N LEU A 100 9.09 -21.10 -4.99
CA LEU A 100 8.74 -19.91 -4.19
C LEU A 100 7.27 -19.51 -4.27
N ASN A 101 6.56 -19.91 -5.32
CA ASN A 101 5.16 -19.52 -5.56
C ASN A 101 4.18 -20.41 -4.79
N HIS A 102 4.32 -20.44 -3.46
CA HIS A 102 3.41 -21.19 -2.57
C HIS A 102 2.45 -20.27 -1.83
N PRO A 103 1.18 -20.66 -1.68
CA PRO A 103 0.21 -19.88 -0.91
C PRO A 103 0.57 -19.86 0.58
N LEU A 104 0.21 -18.78 1.25
CA LEU A 104 0.23 -18.63 2.70
C LEU A 104 -1.10 -18.04 3.14
N CYS A 105 -1.72 -18.67 4.13
CA CYS A 105 -2.92 -18.18 4.80
C CYS A 105 -2.63 -18.04 6.30
N VAL A 106 -2.88 -16.86 6.85
CA VAL A 106 -2.85 -16.60 8.30
C VAL A 106 -4.23 -16.09 8.68
N PRO A 107 -5.06 -16.91 9.36
CA PRO A 107 -6.41 -16.50 9.73
C PRO A 107 -6.37 -15.41 10.81
N ALA A 108 -7.39 -14.56 10.83
CA ALA A 108 -7.61 -13.68 11.97
C ALA A 108 -8.07 -14.49 13.18
N ASP A 109 -7.47 -14.23 14.34
CA ASP A 109 -7.84 -14.86 15.62
C ASP A 109 -8.48 -13.81 16.55
N GLY A 110 -9.75 -14.02 16.90
CA GLY A 110 -10.51 -13.12 17.77
C GLY A 110 -9.98 -13.06 19.22
N ALA A 111 -9.42 -14.14 19.75
CA ALA A 111 -8.81 -14.14 21.08
C ALA A 111 -7.52 -13.32 21.08
N GLN A 112 -6.69 -13.51 20.05
CA GLN A 112 -5.48 -12.72 19.86
C GLN A 112 -5.80 -11.24 19.60
N ARG A 113 -6.85 -10.95 18.81
CA ARG A 113 -7.36 -9.58 18.61
C ARG A 113 -7.71 -8.92 19.94
N ALA A 114 -8.39 -9.61 20.84
CA ALA A 114 -8.76 -9.06 22.15
C ALA A 114 -7.54 -8.73 23.02
N LEU A 115 -6.47 -9.54 22.94
CA LEU A 115 -5.21 -9.26 23.61
C LEU A 115 -4.50 -8.05 22.97
N THR A 116 -4.44 -8.00 21.65
CA THR A 116 -3.84 -6.89 20.92
C THR A 116 -4.59 -5.57 21.17
N GLU A 117 -5.92 -5.58 21.21
CA GLU A 117 -6.72 -4.39 21.50
C GLU A 117 -6.43 -3.82 22.90
N LYS A 118 -6.16 -4.67 23.90
CA LYS A 118 -5.66 -4.20 25.22
C LYS A 118 -4.30 -3.51 25.10
N ARG A 119 -3.41 -4.03 24.26
CA ARG A 119 -2.10 -3.40 23.97
C ARG A 119 -2.28 -2.05 23.26
N VAL A 120 -3.14 -1.99 22.24
CA VAL A 120 -3.46 -0.73 21.52
C VAL A 120 -4.06 0.30 22.46
N ALA A 121 -4.98 -0.07 23.35
CA ALA A 121 -5.52 0.85 24.35
C ALA A 121 -4.43 1.40 25.31
N GLY A 122 -3.40 0.61 25.59
CA GLY A 122 -2.20 1.07 26.31
C GLY A 122 -1.40 2.09 25.50
N GLU A 123 -1.18 1.83 24.21
CA GLU A 123 -0.51 2.77 23.30
C GLU A 123 -1.31 4.05 23.08
N GLU A 124 -2.64 3.98 23.01
CA GLU A 124 -3.54 5.12 22.92
C GLU A 124 -3.38 6.06 24.11
N LYS A 125 -3.32 5.52 25.35
CA LYS A 125 -3.07 6.32 26.55
C LYS A 125 -1.70 7.00 26.51
N ARG A 126 -0.66 6.28 26.05
CA ARG A 126 0.70 6.83 25.91
C ARG A 126 0.74 7.95 24.87
N ALA A 127 0.14 7.72 23.70
CA ALA A 127 0.00 8.73 22.65
C ALA A 127 -0.79 9.94 23.14
N ALA A 128 -1.89 9.75 23.85
CA ALA A 128 -2.70 10.84 24.39
C ALA A 128 -1.93 11.71 25.40
N ALA A 129 -1.07 11.11 26.22
CA ALA A 129 -0.19 11.85 27.15
C ALA A 129 0.92 12.61 26.39
N TRP A 130 1.53 11.96 25.39
CA TRP A 130 2.54 12.60 24.54
C TRP A 130 1.96 13.77 23.74
N LEU A 131 0.79 13.59 23.10
CA LEU A 131 0.08 14.64 22.37
C LEU A 131 -0.26 15.83 23.28
N ALA A 132 -0.52 15.60 24.57
CA ALA A 132 -0.82 16.67 25.52
C ALA A 132 0.37 17.59 25.81
N THR A 133 1.59 17.05 25.70
CA THR A 133 2.80 17.67 26.26
C THR A 133 3.85 18.02 25.21
N ALA A 134 3.86 17.30 24.09
CA ALA A 134 4.94 17.36 23.10
C ALA A 134 4.46 17.65 21.66
N SER A 135 3.16 17.49 21.38
CA SER A 135 2.61 17.79 20.04
C SER A 135 2.49 19.28 19.82
N ARG A 136 3.12 19.75 18.75
CA ARG A 136 2.97 21.13 18.29
C ARG A 136 1.62 21.35 17.63
N PHE A 137 1.11 20.36 16.91
CA PHE A 137 -0.21 20.45 16.27
C PHE A 137 -1.31 20.74 17.29
N ILE A 138 -1.30 20.02 18.41
CA ILE A 138 -2.25 20.21 19.51
C ILE A 138 -1.98 21.52 20.27
N ALA A 139 -0.71 21.82 20.61
CA ALA A 139 -0.36 23.04 21.34
C ALA A 139 -0.78 24.31 20.59
N ASP A 140 -0.61 24.31 19.27
CA ASP A 140 -0.95 25.44 18.40
C ASP A 140 -2.45 25.48 18.04
N SER A 141 -3.27 24.55 18.55
CA SER A 141 -4.71 24.43 18.27
C SER A 141 -5.04 24.40 16.77
N ARG A 142 -4.20 23.71 15.99
CA ARG A 142 -4.35 23.67 14.53
C ARG A 142 -5.58 22.83 14.16
N PRO A 143 -6.42 23.29 13.20
CA PRO A 143 -7.46 22.45 12.63
C PRO A 143 -6.83 21.38 11.73
N LEU A 144 -7.54 20.26 11.55
CA LEU A 144 -7.22 19.35 10.43
C LEU A 144 -7.37 20.11 9.11
N PRO A 145 -6.48 19.89 8.14
CA PRO A 145 -6.61 20.54 6.84
C PRO A 145 -7.87 20.05 6.12
N ASP A 146 -8.37 20.87 5.21
CA ASP A 146 -9.50 20.50 4.36
C ASP A 146 -9.07 19.36 3.40
N PRO A 147 -9.77 18.20 3.37
CA PRO A 147 -9.47 17.10 2.45
C PRO A 147 -9.36 17.50 0.98
N ASP A 148 -10.09 18.53 0.53
CA ASP A 148 -10.05 18.96 -0.87
C ASP A 148 -8.71 19.63 -1.24
N THR A 149 -7.93 20.06 -0.25
CA THR A 149 -6.54 20.53 -0.47
C THR A 149 -5.60 19.37 -0.81
N ARG A 150 -5.97 18.15 -0.43
CA ARG A 150 -5.23 16.90 -0.66
C ARG A 150 -3.79 16.93 -0.14
N ARG A 151 -3.52 17.82 0.82
CA ARG A 151 -2.23 17.98 1.48
C ARG A 151 -2.40 17.85 2.99
N GLY A 152 -1.63 16.94 3.58
CA GLY A 152 -1.54 16.75 5.02
C GLY A 152 -0.93 17.94 5.73
N ASP A 153 -0.96 17.89 7.07
CA ASP A 153 -0.36 18.93 7.89
C ASP A 153 1.10 18.56 8.21
N PRO A 154 2.09 19.37 7.79
CA PRO A 154 3.51 19.05 8.00
C PRO A 154 3.90 19.04 9.48
N VAL A 155 3.22 19.80 10.33
CA VAL A 155 3.47 19.80 11.79
C VAL A 155 2.91 18.53 12.41
N LEU A 156 1.73 18.10 11.99
CA LEU A 156 1.17 16.82 12.42
C LEU A 156 2.02 15.63 11.96
N GLY A 157 2.53 15.67 10.72
CA GLY A 157 3.47 14.66 10.22
C GLY A 157 4.78 14.61 11.01
N ALA A 158 5.34 15.77 11.35
CA ALA A 158 6.52 15.84 12.22
C ALA A 158 6.23 15.32 13.64
N ASP A 159 5.03 15.56 14.16
CA ASP A 159 4.62 15.05 15.47
C ASP A 159 4.48 13.52 15.48
N LEU A 160 3.92 12.90 14.43
CA LEU A 160 3.89 11.44 14.28
C LEU A 160 5.30 10.86 14.32
N LEU A 161 6.22 11.37 13.49
CA LEU A 161 7.59 10.85 13.41
C LEU A 161 8.31 11.01 14.75
N ARG A 162 8.18 12.18 15.40
CA ARG A 162 8.74 12.39 16.75
C ARG A 162 8.16 11.43 17.79
N TYR A 163 6.87 11.14 17.73
CA TYR A 163 6.24 10.18 18.63
C TYR A 163 6.79 8.76 18.40
N LEU A 164 6.88 8.30 17.16
CA LEU A 164 7.40 6.97 16.82
C LEU A 164 8.90 6.84 17.10
N ALA A 165 9.68 7.91 16.92
CA ALA A 165 11.10 7.96 17.25
C ALA A 165 11.38 7.70 18.75
N THR A 166 10.42 8.00 19.65
CA THR A 166 10.57 7.63 21.07
C THR A 166 10.67 6.12 21.32
N ARG A 167 10.35 5.31 20.30
CA ARG A 167 10.45 3.84 20.27
C ARG A 167 11.39 3.35 19.14
N GLY A 168 12.07 4.29 18.47
CA GLY A 168 12.87 4.02 17.26
C GLY A 168 12.08 3.42 16.11
N LEU A 169 10.79 3.74 15.96
CA LEU A 169 9.89 3.17 14.94
C LEU A 169 9.69 4.08 13.72
N ASP A 170 10.34 5.24 13.70
CA ASP A 170 10.28 6.26 12.66
C ASP A 170 10.81 5.77 11.31
N ASP A 171 11.96 5.10 11.28
CA ASP A 171 12.48 4.50 10.04
C ASP A 171 11.51 3.47 9.44
N MET A 172 10.88 2.67 10.31
CA MET A 172 9.89 1.67 9.89
C MET A 172 8.62 2.33 9.33
N GLU A 173 8.14 3.40 9.95
CA GLU A 173 7.00 4.19 9.46
C GLU A 173 7.30 4.80 8.09
N GLU A 174 8.45 5.45 7.94
CA GLU A 174 8.81 6.11 6.68
C GLU A 174 8.92 5.10 5.53
N ALA A 175 9.62 3.99 5.76
CA ALA A 175 9.80 2.96 4.75
C ALA A 175 8.50 2.19 4.46
N PHE A 176 7.65 1.91 5.47
CA PHE A 176 6.33 1.33 5.23
C PHE A 176 5.44 2.27 4.43
N ALA A 177 5.27 3.51 4.87
CA ALA A 177 4.36 4.46 4.23
C ALA A 177 4.81 4.78 2.80
N THR A 178 6.12 4.92 2.57
CA THR A 178 6.67 5.15 1.22
C THR A 178 6.40 3.96 0.30
N GLN A 179 6.67 2.73 0.76
CA GLN A 179 6.42 1.52 -0.04
C GLN A 179 4.93 1.30 -0.29
N TYR A 180 4.09 1.50 0.73
CA TYR A 180 2.64 1.33 0.64
C TYR A 180 2.04 2.27 -0.40
N VAL A 181 2.46 3.53 -0.42
CA VAL A 181 1.94 4.54 -1.36
C VAL A 181 2.42 4.29 -2.78
N SER A 182 3.71 3.97 -2.98
CA SER A 182 4.26 3.78 -4.34
C SER A 182 3.77 2.46 -4.96
N ALA A 183 3.95 1.34 -4.26
CA ALA A 183 3.52 0.03 -4.74
C ALA A 183 3.35 -0.94 -3.56
N PRO A 184 2.12 -1.09 -3.02
CA PRO A 184 1.88 -1.89 -1.81
C PRO A 184 2.11 -3.39 -2.02
N HIS A 185 2.18 -3.84 -3.28
CA HIS A 185 2.47 -5.21 -3.67
C HIS A 185 3.92 -5.43 -4.12
N SER A 186 4.74 -4.37 -4.19
CA SER A 186 6.15 -4.50 -4.53
C SER A 186 6.98 -4.96 -3.33
N GLY A 187 7.91 -5.86 -3.59
CA GLY A 187 8.78 -6.48 -2.60
C GLY A 187 7.98 -7.20 -1.54
N GLU A 188 8.51 -7.23 -0.31
CA GLU A 188 7.86 -7.93 0.80
C GLU A 188 7.69 -7.09 2.06
N LEU A 189 8.09 -5.82 2.04
CA LEU A 189 8.03 -4.96 3.23
C LEU A 189 6.59 -4.80 3.75
N VAL A 190 5.65 -4.44 2.87
CA VAL A 190 4.23 -4.31 3.21
C VAL A 190 3.63 -5.69 3.49
N LYS A 191 4.00 -6.72 2.73
CA LYS A 191 3.62 -8.11 2.98
C LYS A 191 3.95 -8.56 4.41
N GLY A 192 5.15 -8.23 4.89
CA GLY A 192 5.58 -8.54 6.27
C GLY A 192 4.69 -7.88 7.32
N HIS A 193 4.27 -6.62 7.12
CA HIS A 193 3.30 -5.97 8.01
C HIS A 193 1.94 -6.64 7.93
N ARG A 194 1.47 -7.00 6.73
CA ARG A 194 0.17 -7.68 6.56
C ARG A 194 0.12 -9.02 7.30
N ILE A 195 1.18 -9.81 7.23
CA ILE A 195 1.31 -11.07 7.97
C ILE A 195 1.26 -10.80 9.48
N VAL A 196 2.01 -9.80 9.98
CA VAL A 196 2.01 -9.47 11.42
C VAL A 196 0.65 -8.92 11.88
N ILE A 197 -0.06 -8.15 11.06
CA ILE A 197 -1.42 -7.69 11.35
C ILE A 197 -2.39 -8.87 11.50
N ALA A 198 -2.23 -9.92 10.68
CA ALA A 198 -2.98 -11.16 10.81
C ALA A 198 -2.63 -11.93 12.09
N GLU A 199 -1.33 -12.04 12.41
CA GLU A 199 -0.84 -12.64 13.66
C GLU A 199 -1.28 -11.86 14.91
N LEU A 200 -1.56 -10.57 14.79
CA LEU A 200 -2.16 -9.75 15.83
C LEU A 200 -3.68 -9.93 15.96
N GLY A 201 -4.30 -10.69 15.06
CA GLY A 201 -5.72 -11.04 15.06
C GLY A 201 -6.64 -10.02 14.40
N PHE A 202 -6.12 -8.95 13.79
CA PHE A 202 -6.97 -7.89 13.23
C PHE A 202 -7.67 -8.32 11.95
N VAL A 203 -6.90 -8.68 10.92
CA VAL A 203 -7.40 -9.04 9.58
C VAL A 203 -6.57 -10.19 9.04
N GLY A 204 -7.21 -11.20 8.47
CA GLY A 204 -6.50 -12.35 7.90
C GLY A 204 -5.55 -11.95 6.76
N TYR A 205 -4.53 -12.76 6.55
CA TYR A 205 -3.64 -12.64 5.39
C TYR A 205 -3.87 -13.83 4.45
N GLU A 206 -4.27 -13.54 3.22
CA GLU A 206 -4.33 -14.50 2.13
C GLU A 206 -3.38 -14.04 1.02
N GLY A 207 -2.34 -14.82 0.74
CA GLY A 207 -1.33 -14.44 -0.24
C GLY A 207 -0.29 -15.51 -0.48
N LYS A 208 0.96 -15.11 -0.68
CA LYS A 208 2.09 -16.00 -0.94
C LYS A 208 3.04 -16.01 0.24
N MET A 209 3.76 -17.10 0.41
CA MET A 209 4.84 -17.17 1.39
C MET A 209 5.88 -16.07 1.17
N ILE A 210 6.66 -15.78 2.21
CA ILE A 210 7.81 -14.88 2.10
C ILE A 210 8.91 -15.53 1.26
N ARG A 211 9.60 -14.72 0.47
CA ARG A 211 10.68 -15.13 -0.43
C ARG A 211 12.04 -14.76 0.13
N ASP A 212 12.13 -13.61 0.79
CA ASP A 212 13.30 -13.13 1.47
C ASP A 212 13.36 -13.66 2.92
N PRO A 213 14.31 -14.56 3.24
CA PRO A 213 14.50 -15.04 4.61
C PRO A 213 14.94 -13.92 5.58
N GLY A 214 15.42 -12.79 5.07
CA GLY A 214 15.81 -11.61 5.82
C GLY A 214 14.65 -10.73 6.29
N LEU A 215 13.43 -10.93 5.75
CA LEU A 215 12.31 -9.99 5.92
C LEU A 215 11.93 -9.70 7.38
N PHE A 216 12.13 -10.67 8.26
CA PHE A 216 11.78 -10.62 9.68
C PHE A 216 13.01 -10.57 10.61
N ASN A 217 14.17 -10.10 10.12
CA ASN A 217 15.39 -10.01 10.91
C ASN A 217 15.69 -8.58 11.39
N GLY A 218 16.40 -8.49 12.52
CA GLY A 218 16.91 -7.23 13.07
C GLY A 218 15.81 -6.17 13.27
N PRO A 219 15.96 -4.94 12.73
CA PRO A 219 14.98 -3.87 12.91
C PRO A 219 13.62 -4.18 12.29
N TRP A 220 13.54 -5.17 11.39
CA TRP A 220 12.33 -5.58 10.67
C TRP A 220 11.64 -6.82 11.27
N SER A 221 11.99 -7.20 12.50
CA SER A 221 11.41 -8.36 13.17
C SER A 221 9.89 -8.28 13.32
N ARG A 222 9.27 -9.45 13.54
CA ARG A 222 7.82 -9.54 13.77
C ARG A 222 7.40 -8.72 14.99
N GLU A 223 8.18 -8.77 16.05
CA GLU A 223 7.95 -8.05 17.31
C GLU A 223 7.99 -6.54 17.07
N ARG A 224 8.95 -6.06 16.28
CA ARG A 224 9.11 -4.64 15.93
C ARG A 224 7.97 -4.15 15.06
N ARG A 225 7.54 -4.93 14.06
CA ARG A 225 6.34 -4.63 13.26
C ARG A 225 5.07 -4.62 14.12
N ALA A 226 4.95 -5.53 15.08
CA ALA A 226 3.81 -5.55 15.99
C ALA A 226 3.80 -4.32 16.91
N GLU A 227 4.97 -3.86 17.35
CA GLU A 227 5.14 -2.61 18.08
C GLU A 227 4.73 -1.40 17.24
N HIS A 228 5.22 -1.31 15.99
CA HIS A 228 4.82 -0.29 15.03
C HIS A 228 3.32 -0.23 14.82
N VAL A 229 2.68 -1.36 14.50
CA VAL A 229 1.23 -1.43 14.27
C VAL A 229 0.45 -0.93 15.50
N CYS A 230 0.81 -1.39 16.70
CA CYS A 230 0.11 -0.98 17.92
C CYS A 230 0.33 0.50 18.25
N ALA A 231 1.56 1.00 18.12
CA ALA A 231 1.89 2.40 18.39
C ALA A 231 1.20 3.33 17.39
N ARG A 232 1.12 2.94 16.11
CA ARG A 232 0.46 3.68 15.05
C ARG A 232 -1.05 3.79 15.28
N LEU A 233 -1.71 2.67 15.58
CA LEU A 233 -3.14 2.65 15.94
C LEU A 233 -3.42 3.48 17.20
N GLY A 234 -2.57 3.35 18.22
CA GLY A 234 -2.67 4.15 19.45
C GLY A 234 -2.57 5.66 19.16
N PHE A 235 -1.63 6.07 18.30
CA PHE A 235 -1.49 7.47 17.89
C PHE A 235 -2.72 8.01 17.18
N ILE A 236 -3.24 7.28 16.18
CA ILE A 236 -4.43 7.66 15.42
C ILE A 236 -5.65 7.80 16.32
N ARG A 237 -5.91 6.79 17.16
CA ARG A 237 -7.05 6.80 18.08
C ARG A 237 -6.95 7.98 19.07
N ALA A 238 -5.77 8.21 19.64
CA ALA A 238 -5.55 9.32 20.56
C ALA A 238 -5.69 10.70 19.90
N LEU A 239 -5.17 10.88 18.69
CA LEU A 239 -5.27 12.11 17.92
C LEU A 239 -6.74 12.47 17.65
N PHE A 240 -7.49 11.57 17.01
CA PHE A 240 -8.89 11.84 16.69
C PHE A 240 -9.77 11.91 17.94
N GLY A 241 -9.48 11.13 18.98
CA GLY A 241 -10.14 11.25 20.27
C GLY A 241 -10.00 12.65 20.88
N ARG A 242 -8.79 13.25 20.82
CA ARG A 242 -8.57 14.64 21.25
C ARG A 242 -9.30 15.67 20.38
N LEU A 243 -9.46 15.37 19.11
CA LEU A 243 -10.22 16.22 18.17
C LEU A 243 -11.74 15.99 18.27
N GLY A 244 -12.21 15.16 19.21
CA GLY A 244 -13.63 14.88 19.41
C GLY A 244 -14.26 14.05 18.30
N ARG A 245 -13.47 13.25 17.57
CA ARG A 245 -13.92 12.44 16.45
C ARG A 245 -13.78 10.95 16.76
N SER A 246 -14.89 10.22 16.73
CA SER A 246 -14.91 8.75 16.86
C SER A 246 -15.05 8.04 15.51
N THR A 247 -15.42 8.79 14.46
CA THR A 247 -15.63 8.28 13.11
C THR A 247 -15.09 9.23 12.04
N LEU A 248 -14.86 8.70 10.84
CA LEU A 248 -14.48 9.45 9.64
C LEU A 248 -15.45 9.11 8.49
N ALA A 249 -15.89 10.13 7.75
CA ALA A 249 -16.58 9.95 6.48
C ALA A 249 -15.53 9.73 5.39
N VAL A 250 -15.64 8.61 4.68
CA VAL A 250 -14.71 8.21 3.61
C VAL A 250 -15.49 7.86 2.35
N TYR A 251 -14.81 7.94 1.22
CA TYR A 251 -15.36 7.69 -0.10
C TYR A 251 -14.47 6.70 -0.87
N ARG A 252 -15.10 5.98 -1.80
CA ARG A 252 -14.39 5.11 -2.75
C ARG A 252 -15.09 5.15 -4.11
N GLY A 253 -14.34 5.48 -5.15
CA GLY A 253 -14.77 5.35 -6.53
C GLY A 253 -14.05 4.18 -7.18
N LEU A 254 -14.78 3.42 -7.98
CA LEU A 254 -14.25 2.26 -8.70
C LEU A 254 -14.85 2.23 -10.10
N SER A 255 -14.01 1.85 -11.07
CA SER A 255 -14.44 1.47 -12.41
C SER A 255 -13.79 0.14 -12.78
N ILE A 256 -14.60 -0.86 -13.09
CA ILE A 256 -14.21 -2.24 -13.36
C ILE A 256 -14.62 -2.58 -14.79
N GLU A 257 -13.66 -3.03 -15.59
CA GLU A 257 -13.93 -3.62 -16.89
C GLU A 257 -14.24 -5.12 -16.70
N GLY A 258 -15.38 -5.57 -17.23
CA GLY A 258 -15.83 -6.96 -17.10
C GLY A 258 -16.65 -7.25 -15.84
N ASP A 259 -16.69 -8.52 -15.46
CA ASP A 259 -17.48 -9.01 -14.34
C ASP A 259 -16.87 -8.58 -13.00
N ILE A 260 -17.72 -8.32 -12.01
CA ILE A 260 -17.28 -8.09 -10.63
C ILE A 260 -16.81 -9.45 -10.06
N GLU A 261 -15.50 -9.58 -9.86
CA GLU A 261 -14.96 -10.74 -9.15
C GLU A 261 -15.43 -10.76 -7.68
N PRO A 262 -15.60 -11.95 -7.08
CA PRO A 262 -15.84 -12.07 -5.65
C PRO A 262 -14.73 -11.39 -4.84
N ARG A 263 -15.12 -10.67 -3.79
CA ARG A 263 -14.22 -9.98 -2.87
C ARG A 263 -13.03 -10.84 -2.47
N ARG A 264 -11.82 -10.34 -2.77
CA ARG A 264 -10.60 -10.83 -2.11
C ARG A 264 -10.44 -10.08 -0.79
N ARG A 265 -10.24 -10.81 0.31
CA ARG A 265 -9.96 -10.20 1.60
C ARG A 265 -8.54 -9.66 1.58
N ASP A 266 -8.41 -8.35 1.38
CA ASP A 266 -7.13 -7.67 1.57
C ASP A 266 -6.96 -7.25 3.02
N THR A 267 -5.71 -6.97 3.42
CA THR A 267 -5.45 -6.49 4.78
C THR A 267 -5.80 -5.01 4.93
N PHE A 268 -5.55 -4.24 3.87
CA PHE A 268 -5.76 -2.81 3.81
C PHE A 268 -6.83 -2.47 2.79
N VAL A 269 -7.70 -1.53 3.15
CA VAL A 269 -8.63 -0.88 2.22
C VAL A 269 -8.22 0.58 2.09
N SER A 270 -7.86 0.96 0.87
CA SER A 270 -7.65 2.36 0.51
C SER A 270 -9.00 3.05 0.27
N THR A 271 -9.16 4.22 0.88
CA THR A 271 -10.31 5.11 0.73
C THR A 271 -9.82 6.56 0.69
N THR A 272 -10.65 7.49 0.25
CA THR A 272 -10.32 8.92 0.27
C THR A 272 -11.25 9.68 1.20
N LEU A 273 -10.71 10.70 1.87
CA LEU A 273 -11.47 11.67 2.65
C LEU A 273 -12.04 12.81 1.77
N ALA A 274 -11.64 12.87 0.50
CA ALA A 274 -12.09 13.87 -0.47
C ALA A 274 -13.02 13.24 -1.51
N ARG A 275 -14.29 13.65 -1.50
CA ARG A 275 -15.32 13.11 -2.41
C ARG A 275 -14.94 13.27 -3.89
N ALA A 276 -14.36 14.42 -4.25
CA ALA A 276 -13.95 14.70 -5.63
C ALA A 276 -12.89 13.72 -6.15
N VAL A 277 -12.04 13.17 -5.27
CA VAL A 277 -11.06 12.12 -5.65
C VAL A 277 -11.80 10.83 -5.98
N ALA A 278 -12.76 10.41 -5.14
CA ALA A 278 -13.56 9.22 -5.43
C ALA A 278 -14.37 9.38 -6.73
N GLU A 279 -14.95 10.54 -7.00
CA GLU A 279 -15.63 10.83 -8.26
C GLU A 279 -14.69 10.71 -9.47
N SER A 280 -13.43 11.14 -9.34
CA SER A 280 -12.45 10.99 -10.43
C SER A 280 -12.16 9.52 -10.80
N HIS A 281 -12.13 8.62 -9.82
CA HIS A 281 -11.98 7.18 -10.06
C HIS A 281 -13.24 6.52 -10.61
N PHE A 282 -14.41 7.07 -10.26
CA PHE A 282 -15.67 6.63 -10.84
C PHE A 282 -15.75 7.03 -12.31
N ASP A 283 -15.30 8.25 -12.65
CA ASP A 283 -15.38 8.81 -14.00
C ASP A 283 -14.31 8.28 -14.96
N CYS A 284 -13.20 7.70 -14.47
CA CYS A 284 -12.09 7.23 -15.30
C CYS A 284 -12.38 5.96 -16.12
N GLY A 285 -13.57 5.37 -15.98
CA GLY A 285 -13.95 4.15 -16.67
C GLY A 285 -14.10 4.27 -18.19
N ARG A 286 -13.83 3.17 -18.90
CA ARG A 286 -14.17 3.04 -20.32
C ARG A 286 -15.67 2.81 -20.53
N PRO A 287 -16.22 3.04 -21.74
CA PRO A 287 -17.60 2.63 -22.06
C PRO A 287 -17.79 1.13 -21.80
N GLY A 288 -18.88 0.76 -21.10
CA GLY A 288 -19.18 -0.63 -20.74
C GLY A 288 -18.58 -1.12 -19.42
N SER A 289 -17.79 -0.29 -18.72
CA SER A 289 -17.32 -0.62 -17.37
C SER A 289 -18.46 -0.61 -16.34
N THR A 290 -18.44 -1.53 -15.38
CA THR A 290 -19.22 -1.38 -14.15
C THR A 290 -18.57 -0.32 -13.27
N ARG A 291 -19.36 0.64 -12.76
CA ARG A 291 -18.85 1.76 -11.95
C ARG A 291 -19.60 1.85 -10.64
N MET A 292 -18.89 2.21 -9.58
CA MET A 292 -19.47 2.35 -8.24
C MET A 292 -18.83 3.51 -7.50
N LEU A 293 -19.66 4.36 -6.90
CA LEU A 293 -19.25 5.41 -6.00
C LEU A 293 -19.89 5.14 -4.64
N LEU A 294 -19.05 4.97 -3.62
CA LEU A 294 -19.46 4.69 -2.26
C LEU A 294 -19.06 5.83 -1.34
N GLY A 295 -19.94 6.17 -0.40
CA GLY A 295 -19.65 7.03 0.73
C GLY A 295 -20.16 6.36 2.01
N PHE A 296 -19.31 6.27 3.01
CA PHE A 296 -19.67 5.63 4.28
C PHE A 296 -18.84 6.19 5.43
N THR A 297 -19.32 5.94 6.64
CA THR A 297 -18.67 6.37 7.87
C THR A 297 -17.99 5.18 8.52
N VAL A 298 -16.71 5.31 8.88
CA VAL A 298 -15.93 4.26 9.53
C VAL A 298 -15.51 4.69 10.93
N PRO A 299 -15.47 3.76 11.91
CA PRO A 299 -14.92 4.07 13.22
C PRO A 299 -13.40 4.28 13.12
N VAL A 300 -12.89 5.27 13.86
CA VAL A 300 -11.45 5.59 13.94
C VAL A 300 -10.63 4.37 14.38
N SER A 301 -11.22 3.44 15.13
CA SER A 301 -10.56 2.21 15.57
C SER A 301 -10.06 1.31 14.42
N ARG A 302 -10.60 1.49 13.20
CA ARG A 302 -10.21 0.78 11.98
C ARG A 302 -9.21 1.54 11.10
N VAL A 303 -8.96 2.82 11.40
CA VAL A 303 -8.07 3.66 10.61
C VAL A 303 -6.63 3.36 11.01
N PHE A 304 -5.82 2.93 10.05
CA PHE A 304 -4.40 2.65 10.28
C PHE A 304 -3.55 3.90 10.07
N MET A 305 -3.83 4.66 9.01
CA MET A 305 -3.17 5.93 8.72
C MET A 305 -4.03 6.81 7.79
N THR A 306 -3.78 8.11 7.80
CA THR A 306 -4.43 9.06 6.90
C THR A 306 -3.42 10.04 6.32
N PHE A 307 -3.81 10.72 5.24
CA PHE A 307 -2.99 11.75 4.63
C PHE A 307 -2.71 12.94 5.55
N PHE A 308 -3.52 13.15 6.60
CA PHE A 308 -3.33 14.26 7.54
C PHE A 308 -1.97 14.21 8.23
N GLU A 309 -1.60 13.04 8.75
CA GLU A 309 -0.40 12.84 9.56
C GLU A 309 0.69 12.03 8.87
N THR A 310 0.43 11.49 7.68
CA THR A 310 1.39 10.64 6.96
C THR A 310 1.95 11.40 5.75
N PRO A 311 3.20 11.91 5.82
CA PRO A 311 3.74 12.71 4.73
C PRO A 311 3.74 11.99 3.38
N ALA A 312 4.01 10.67 3.35
CA ALA A 312 4.03 9.89 2.12
C ALA A 312 2.70 9.95 1.32
N LEU A 313 1.56 9.92 2.02
CA LEU A 313 0.21 9.99 1.42
C LEU A 313 -0.11 11.38 0.82
N SER A 314 0.69 12.40 1.15
CA SER A 314 0.50 13.79 0.74
C SER A 314 1.59 14.33 -0.19
N ARG A 315 2.53 13.48 -0.63
CA ARG A 315 3.65 13.89 -1.50
C ARG A 315 3.29 13.79 -2.98
N GLN A 316 3.00 12.58 -3.44
CA GLN A 316 3.00 12.24 -4.86
C GLN A 316 1.59 12.20 -5.47
N PHE A 317 0.72 11.30 -4.98
CA PHE A 317 -0.59 11.09 -5.58
C PHE A 317 -1.68 12.09 -5.15
N LEU A 318 -1.53 12.72 -3.98
CA LEU A 318 -2.46 13.73 -3.46
C LEU A 318 -3.92 13.23 -3.49
N GLU A 319 -4.18 12.06 -2.92
CA GLU A 319 -5.50 11.41 -2.95
C GLU A 319 -6.37 11.72 -1.74
N ALA A 320 -5.85 12.46 -0.75
CA ALA A 320 -6.47 12.59 0.58
C ALA A 320 -6.79 11.21 1.20
N GLU A 321 -5.88 10.25 1.03
CA GLU A 321 -6.09 8.84 1.36
C GLU A 321 -6.27 8.61 2.88
N ALA A 322 -7.16 7.69 3.22
CA ALA A 322 -7.26 7.04 4.51
C ALA A 322 -7.18 5.52 4.32
N VAL A 323 -6.20 4.91 4.99
CA VAL A 323 -5.92 3.48 4.93
C VAL A 323 -6.59 2.80 6.12
N LEU A 324 -7.46 1.84 5.82
CA LEU A 324 -8.26 1.14 6.81
C LEU A 324 -7.84 -0.33 6.90
N PHE A 325 -7.98 -0.94 8.07
CA PHE A 325 -8.03 -2.40 8.15
C PHE A 325 -9.33 -2.93 7.55
N ASP A 326 -9.21 -3.97 6.72
CA ASP A 326 -10.38 -4.58 6.11
C ASP A 326 -11.31 -5.22 7.15
N ASP A 327 -12.60 -5.26 6.83
CA ASP A 327 -13.64 -5.84 7.68
C ASP A 327 -14.76 -6.42 6.82
N ALA A 328 -15.29 -7.57 7.21
CA ALA A 328 -16.34 -8.28 6.48
C ALA A 328 -17.59 -7.41 6.25
N GLU A 329 -17.85 -6.44 7.14
CA GLU A 329 -19.00 -5.54 7.07
C GLU A 329 -18.81 -4.34 6.12
N MET A 330 -17.62 -4.15 5.56
CA MET A 330 -17.41 -3.07 4.59
C MET A 330 -18.18 -3.34 3.30
N PRO A 331 -18.93 -2.35 2.76
CA PRO A 331 -19.35 -2.35 1.37
C PRO A 331 -18.09 -2.12 0.53
N VAL A 332 -17.36 -3.20 0.28
CA VAL A 332 -16.21 -3.24 -0.61
C VAL A 332 -16.51 -4.41 -1.53
N LEU A 333 -16.44 -4.17 -2.84
CA LEU A 333 -16.60 -5.23 -3.83
C LEU A 333 -15.56 -6.33 -3.60
#